data_AF-A0A1G3G3U5-F1
#
_entry.id   AF-A0A1G3G3U5-F1
#
_cell.length_a   1.000
_cell.length_b   1.000
_cell.length_c   1.000
_cell.angle_alpha   90.00
_cell.angle_beta   90.00
_cell.angle_gamma   90.00
#
_symmetry.space_group_name_H-M   'P 1'
#
loop_
_entity.id
_entity.type
_entity.pdbx_description
1 polymer ?
#
loop_
_entity_poly.entity_id
_entity_poly.type
_entity_poly.pdbx_seq_one_letter_code
_entity_poly.pdbx_strand_id
1 'polypeptide(L)'
;MDFSKFDSRAAAETPGRLQLKDPVTGELLFADTDRKKPCIVLVVGTESRSAQAALRAVQKAKMAEGKTEADGTLESVQQALVEGAKPLIKGFENIARGDRAVTLDDLDWLLNLQMINGQQGEVSFVEQITGYATKRGNYLGNAVKP
;
A
#
# COMPACT_ATOMS: atom_id res chain seq x y z
N MET A 1 -33.43 6.03 -4.40
CA MET A 1 -32.00 5.67 -4.59
C MET A 1 -31.39 5.52 -3.21
N ASP A 2 -30.68 4.42 -2.97
CA ASP A 2 -30.06 4.14 -1.66
C ASP A 2 -28.64 4.72 -1.62
N PHE A 3 -28.41 5.70 -0.74
CA PHE A 3 -27.13 6.40 -0.60
C PHE A 3 -26.10 5.63 0.22
N SER A 4 -26.49 4.56 0.94
CA SER A 4 -25.55 3.69 1.65
C SER A 4 -24.57 2.97 0.72
N LYS A 5 -24.91 2.90 -0.58
CA LYS A 5 -24.04 2.41 -1.65
C LYS A 5 -22.82 3.30 -1.94
N PHE A 6 -22.79 4.52 -1.40
CA PHE A 6 -21.66 5.44 -1.48
C PHE A 6 -20.85 5.50 -0.17
N ASP A 7 -21.11 4.62 0.81
CA ASP A 7 -20.29 4.52 2.02
C ASP A 7 -18.93 3.88 1.70
N SER A 8 -18.05 4.68 1.11
CA SER A 8 -16.68 4.34 0.75
C SER A 8 -15.82 4.05 1.97
N ARG A 9 -16.17 4.63 3.13
CA ARG A 9 -15.43 4.46 4.38
C ARG A 9 -15.62 3.07 4.97
N ALA A 10 -16.87 2.58 5.00
CA ALA A 10 -17.16 1.21 5.42
C ALA A 10 -16.58 0.21 4.42
N ALA A 11 -16.76 0.47 3.13
CA ALA A 11 -16.20 -0.38 2.09
C ALA A 11 -14.68 -0.49 2.22
N ALA A 12 -13.96 0.61 2.47
CA ALA A 12 -12.51 0.68 2.56
C ALA A 12 -11.87 -0.19 3.67
N GLU A 13 -12.62 -0.61 4.70
CA GLU A 13 -12.11 -1.48 5.77
C GLU A 13 -11.82 -2.91 5.28
N THR A 14 -12.52 -3.37 4.24
CA THR A 14 -12.25 -4.70 3.65
C THR A 14 -10.91 -4.66 2.90
N PRO A 15 -9.97 -5.60 3.12
CA PRO A 15 -8.73 -5.60 2.34
C PRO A 15 -9.00 -6.00 0.88
N GLY A 16 -8.56 -5.16 -0.06
CA GLY A 16 -8.53 -5.48 -1.48
C GLY A 16 -7.26 -6.22 -1.86
N ARG A 17 -7.33 -7.08 -2.89
CA ARG A 17 -6.19 -7.82 -3.42
C ARG A 17 -5.47 -6.96 -4.46
N LEU A 18 -4.27 -6.49 -4.14
CA LEU A 18 -3.37 -5.84 -5.08
C LEU A 18 -2.33 -6.85 -5.56
N GLN A 19 -2.37 -7.22 -6.83
CA GLN A 19 -1.25 -7.96 -7.44
C GLN A 19 -0.11 -6.98 -7.74
N LEU A 20 1.08 -7.29 -7.24
CA LEU A 20 2.27 -6.48 -7.47
C LEU A 20 2.74 -6.60 -8.92
N LYS A 21 3.30 -5.51 -9.42
CA LYS A 21 3.99 -5.43 -10.70
C LYS A 21 5.48 -5.24 -10.49
N ASP A 22 6.27 -5.78 -11.39
CA ASP A 22 7.68 -5.47 -11.49
C ASP A 22 7.85 -3.94 -11.58
N PRO A 23 8.65 -3.33 -10.68
CA PRO A 23 8.78 -1.87 -10.62
C PRO A 23 9.36 -1.24 -11.87
N VAL A 24 10.11 -1.98 -12.68
CA VAL A 24 10.79 -1.47 -13.88
C VAL A 24 9.97 -1.79 -15.14
N THR A 25 9.54 -3.05 -15.29
CA THR A 25 8.85 -3.49 -16.51
C THR A 25 7.33 -3.27 -16.46
N GLY A 26 6.77 -3.12 -15.26
CA GLY A 26 5.32 -3.04 -15.04
C GLY A 26 4.59 -4.37 -15.23
N GLU A 27 5.32 -5.48 -15.45
CA GLU A 27 4.74 -6.81 -15.62
C GLU A 27 4.22 -7.37 -14.29
N LEU A 28 3.14 -8.16 -14.34
CA LEU A 28 2.58 -8.78 -13.15
C LEU A 28 3.53 -9.83 -12.55
N LEU A 29 3.76 -9.75 -11.24
CA LEU A 29 4.62 -10.68 -10.50
C LEU A 29 3.84 -11.95 -10.09
N PHE A 30 4.51 -13.09 -10.21
CA PHE A 30 4.03 -14.41 -9.82
C PHE A 30 5.15 -15.15 -9.08
N ALA A 31 4.77 -15.98 -8.10
CA ALA A 31 5.70 -16.82 -7.34
C ALA A 31 6.11 -18.10 -8.10
N ASP A 32 5.49 -18.37 -9.24
CA ASP A 32 5.71 -19.54 -10.07
C ASP A 32 5.89 -19.15 -11.54
N THR A 33 6.65 -19.95 -12.27
CA THR A 33 6.89 -19.78 -13.72
C THR A 33 5.63 -19.94 -14.54
N ASP A 34 4.67 -20.73 -14.05
CA ASP A 34 3.38 -20.99 -14.69
C ASP A 34 2.38 -19.82 -14.55
N ARG A 35 2.73 -18.78 -13.79
CA ARG A 35 1.88 -17.60 -13.54
C ARG A 35 0.53 -17.95 -12.89
N LYS A 36 0.47 -18.96 -12.02
CA LYS A 36 -0.75 -19.38 -11.29
C LYS A 36 -0.81 -18.83 -9.87
N LYS A 37 0.31 -18.37 -9.32
CA LYS A 37 0.44 -17.86 -7.95
C LYS A 37 0.78 -16.37 -7.98
N PRO A 38 -0.20 -15.48 -8.20
CA PRO A 38 0.04 -14.04 -8.23
C PRO A 38 0.57 -13.56 -6.88
N CYS A 39 1.60 -12.72 -6.90
CA CYS A 39 2.14 -12.05 -5.73
C CYS A 39 1.18 -10.94 -5.29
N ILE A 40 0.48 -11.12 -4.17
CA ILE A 40 -0.60 -10.23 -3.74
C ILE A 40 -0.28 -9.59 -2.39
N VAL A 41 -0.59 -8.30 -2.29
CA VAL A 41 -0.68 -7.55 -1.04
C VAL A 41 -2.14 -7.25 -0.74
N LEU A 42 -2.57 -7.51 0.48
CA LEU A 42 -3.92 -7.19 0.95
C LEU A 42 -3.93 -5.76 1.50
N VAL A 43 -4.67 -4.86 0.85
CA VAL A 43 -4.59 -3.42 1.09
C VAL A 43 -5.96 -2.82 1.40
N VAL A 44 -6.09 -2.11 2.52
CA VAL A 44 -7.29 -1.32 2.87
C VAL A 44 -7.25 0.06 2.20
N GLY A 45 -8.43 0.65 1.98
CA GLY A 45 -8.53 1.98 1.39
C GLY A 45 -8.12 3.08 2.38
N THR A 46 -7.60 4.20 1.87
CA THR A 46 -7.17 5.34 2.71
C THR A 46 -8.31 5.99 3.49
N GLU A 47 -9.56 5.81 3.08
CA GLU A 47 -10.75 6.34 3.77
C GLU A 47 -11.25 5.48 4.93
N SER A 48 -10.67 4.28 5.11
CA SER A 48 -10.98 3.41 6.23
C SER A 48 -10.64 4.11 7.56
N ARG A 49 -11.47 3.86 8.59
CA ARG A 49 -11.24 4.42 9.92
C ARG A 49 -9.94 3.86 10.50
N SER A 50 -9.64 2.59 10.25
CA SER A 50 -8.40 1.95 10.69
C SER A 50 -7.17 2.59 10.04
N ALA A 51 -7.17 2.85 8.72
CA ALA A 51 -6.08 3.56 8.06
C ALA A 51 -5.94 4.99 8.57
N GLN A 52 -7.03 5.74 8.69
CA GLN A 52 -7.01 7.13 9.17
C GLN A 52 -6.50 7.24 10.62
N ALA A 53 -6.89 6.31 11.49
CA ALA A 53 -6.40 6.27 12.87
C ALA A 53 -4.89 6.01 12.91
N ALA A 54 -4.41 5.05 12.11
CA ALA A 54 -3.00 4.73 12.05
C ALA A 54 -2.15 5.85 11.41
N LEU A 55 -2.64 6.47 10.33
CA LEU A 55 -1.98 7.64 9.71
C LEU A 55 -1.89 8.82 10.68
N ARG A 56 -2.94 9.07 11.47
CA ARG A 56 -2.90 10.10 12.53
C ARG A 56 -1.90 9.77 13.64
N ALA A 57 -1.78 8.50 14.02
CA ALA A 57 -0.78 8.08 15.00
C ALA A 57 0.65 8.32 14.48
N VAL A 58 0.92 7.98 13.22
CA VAL A 58 2.20 8.26 12.55
C VAL A 58 2.47 9.77 12.50
N GLN A 59 1.48 10.58 12.13
CA GLN A 59 1.62 12.05 12.11
C GLN A 59 1.92 12.62 13.50
N LYS A 60 1.23 12.14 14.55
CA LYS A 60 1.47 12.58 15.93
C LYS A 60 2.85 12.20 16.42
N ALA A 61 3.34 10.99 16.11
CA ALA A 61 4.69 10.56 16.43
C ALA A 61 5.74 11.48 15.79
N LYS A 62 5.60 11.76 14.48
CA LYS A 62 6.48 12.69 13.76
C LYS A 62 6.47 14.13 14.31
N MET A 63 5.34 14.60 14.84
CA MET A 63 5.25 15.92 15.47
C MET A 63 5.86 15.95 16.87
N ALA A 64 5.75 14.87 17.63
CA ALA A 64 6.29 14.75 18.99
C ALA A 64 7.82 14.60 19.01
N GLU A 65 8.39 13.99 17.97
CA GLU A 65 9.85 13.81 17.81
C GLU A 65 10.59 15.10 17.43
N GLY A 66 9.89 16.24 17.32
CA GLY A 66 10.50 17.55 17.15
C GLY A 66 11.23 17.70 15.81
N LYS A 67 10.48 18.04 14.76
CA LYS A 67 10.94 18.47 13.42
C LYS A 67 12.47 18.42 13.24
N THR A 68 13.01 17.26 12.89
CA THR A 68 14.05 17.29 11.86
C THR A 68 13.31 17.72 10.61
N GLU A 69 13.72 18.86 10.06
CA GLU A 69 13.30 19.28 8.73
C GLU A 69 13.26 18.04 7.84
N ALA A 70 12.16 17.87 7.11
CA ALA A 70 12.21 17.05 5.91
C ALA A 70 13.21 17.76 5.00
N ASP A 71 14.49 17.53 5.24
CA ASP A 71 15.54 17.84 4.30
C ASP A 71 15.06 17.18 3.01
N GLY A 72 14.85 17.98 1.96
CA GLY A 72 14.08 17.64 0.76
C GLY A 72 14.74 16.57 -0.12
N THR A 73 15.46 15.64 0.51
CA THR A 73 16.11 14.48 -0.05
C THR A 73 15.07 13.44 -0.44
N LEU A 74 15.36 12.70 -1.51
CA LEU A 74 14.50 11.60 -1.98
C LEU A 74 14.31 10.51 -0.91
N GLU A 75 15.30 10.35 -0.01
CA GLU A 75 15.26 9.38 1.08
C GLU A 75 14.24 9.76 2.17
N SER A 76 14.11 11.05 2.52
CA SER A 76 13.10 11.49 3.48
C SER A 76 11.68 11.31 2.92
N VAL A 77 11.50 11.57 1.62
CA VAL A 77 10.24 11.33 0.91
C VAL A 77 9.91 9.84 0.86
N GLN A 78 10.88 8.99 0.52
CA GLN A 78 10.76 7.53 0.55
C GLN A 78 10.30 7.06 1.93
N GLN A 79 10.98 7.46 3.00
CA GLN A 79 10.62 7.07 4.36
C GLN A 79 9.20 7.52 4.73
N ALA A 80 8.80 8.73 4.31
CA ALA A 80 7.45 9.21 4.55
C ALA A 80 6.38 8.37 3.84
N LEU A 81 6.63 7.94 2.61
CA LEU A 81 5.74 7.05 1.86
C LEU A 81 5.65 5.66 2.51
N VAL A 82 6.80 5.09 2.91
CA VAL A 82 6.88 3.79 3.58
C VAL A 82 6.05 3.80 4.86
N GLU A 83 6.26 4.79 5.74
CA GLU A 83 5.49 4.92 6.99
C GLU A 83 3.99 5.13 6.74
N GLY A 84 3.64 5.85 5.67
CA GLY A 84 2.24 6.05 5.28
C GLY A 84 1.57 4.78 4.74
N ALA A 85 2.33 3.91 4.07
CA ALA A 85 1.81 2.70 3.43
C ALA A 85 1.66 1.51 4.38
N LYS A 86 2.56 1.36 5.37
CA LYS A 86 2.51 0.30 6.40
C LYS A 86 1.10 0.02 6.95
N PRO A 87 0.34 1.01 7.46
CA PRO A 87 -0.97 0.75 8.07
C PRO A 87 -2.05 0.30 7.08
N LEU A 88 -1.83 0.51 5.78
CA LEU A 88 -2.74 0.13 4.71
C LEU A 88 -2.65 -1.38 4.40
N ILE A 89 -1.57 -2.04 4.81
CA ILE A 89 -1.31 -3.44 4.46
C ILE A 89 -1.82 -4.36 5.58
N LYS A 90 -2.57 -5.39 5.21
CA LYS A 90 -3.19 -6.36 6.14
C LYS A 90 -2.70 -7.79 5.97
N GLY A 91 -1.90 -8.06 4.95
CA GLY A 91 -1.33 -9.38 4.71
C GLY A 91 -0.82 -9.55 3.29
N PHE A 92 -0.37 -10.78 3.00
CA PHE A 92 0.29 -11.14 1.75
C PHE A 92 -0.18 -12.51 1.28
N GLU A 93 -0.16 -12.73 -0.03
CA GLU A 93 -0.34 -14.05 -0.64
C GLU A 93 0.77 -14.28 -1.68
N ASN A 94 1.40 -15.46 -1.64
CA ASN A 94 2.46 -15.86 -2.58
C ASN A 94 3.66 -14.89 -2.65
N ILE A 95 3.99 -14.22 -1.53
CA ILE A 95 5.21 -13.40 -1.43
C ILE A 95 6.13 -14.05 -0.39
N ALA A 96 7.38 -14.29 -0.80
CA ALA A 96 8.39 -14.93 0.03
C ALA A 96 9.61 -14.03 0.20
N ARG A 97 10.27 -14.17 1.35
CA ARG A 97 11.58 -13.60 1.64
C ARG A 97 12.54 -14.76 1.89
N GLY A 98 13.26 -15.16 0.84
CA GLY A 98 13.99 -16.42 0.82
C GLY A 98 13.02 -17.60 0.99
N ASP A 99 13.27 -18.45 1.97
CA ASP A 99 12.52 -19.71 2.16
C ASP A 99 11.26 -19.58 3.02
N ARG A 100 10.90 -18.36 3.46
CA ARG A 100 9.71 -18.14 4.30
C ARG A 100 8.73 -17.15 3.68
N ALA A 101 7.46 -17.32 4.05
CA ALA A 101 6.42 -16.35 3.73
C ALA A 101 6.69 -15.00 4.42
N VAL A 102 6.33 -13.92 3.72
CA VAL A 102 6.38 -12.54 4.24
C VAL A 102 5.26 -12.33 5.25
N THR A 103 5.56 -11.66 6.36
CA THR A 103 4.58 -11.26 7.39
C THR A 103 4.53 -9.74 7.52
N LEU A 104 3.63 -9.21 8.36
CA LEU A 104 3.55 -7.76 8.63
C LEU A 104 4.84 -7.20 9.27
N ASP A 105 5.70 -8.05 9.84
CA ASP A 105 6.99 -7.63 10.39
C ASP A 105 8.02 -7.33 9.28
N ASP A 106 7.76 -7.75 8.04
CA ASP A 106 8.64 -7.54 6.89
C ASP A 106 8.29 -6.29 6.08
N LEU A 107 7.35 -5.47 6.53
CA LEU A 107 6.86 -4.31 5.79
C LEU A 107 7.98 -3.32 5.44
N ASP A 108 8.89 -3.04 6.37
CA ASP A 108 10.04 -2.17 6.13
C ASP A 108 10.96 -2.71 5.04
N TRP A 109 11.20 -4.02 5.04
CA TRP A 109 12.02 -4.66 4.01
C TRP A 109 11.35 -4.56 2.64
N LEU A 110 10.09 -4.97 2.54
CA LEU A 110 9.36 -5.03 1.27
C LEU A 110 9.24 -3.65 0.62
N LEU A 111 8.86 -2.64 1.40
CA LEU A 111 8.60 -1.29 0.90
C LEU A 111 9.88 -0.51 0.57
N ASN A 112 11.05 -0.98 1.02
CA ASN A 112 12.36 -0.40 0.71
C ASN A 112 13.19 -1.21 -0.28
N LEU A 113 12.61 -2.23 -0.94
CA LEU A 113 13.30 -2.95 -2.02
C LEU A 113 13.61 -2.04 -3.22
N GLN A 114 12.81 -0.98 -3.41
CA GLN A 114 13.04 0.05 -4.42
C GLN A 114 12.83 1.43 -3.82
N MET A 115 13.67 2.38 -4.25
CA MET A 115 13.41 3.80 -4.01
C MET A 115 12.51 4.36 -5.12
N ILE A 116 11.69 5.35 -4.77
CA ILE A 116 11.07 6.22 -5.76
C ILE A 116 12.16 6.90 -6.61
N ASN A 117 11.96 6.93 -7.93
CA ASN A 117 12.93 7.50 -8.86
C ASN A 117 12.31 8.50 -9.86
N GLY A 118 10.99 8.67 -9.84
CA GLY A 118 10.26 9.63 -10.69
C GLY A 118 10.27 9.31 -12.19
N GLN A 119 10.76 8.13 -12.60
CA GLN A 119 10.77 7.71 -14.00
C GLN A 119 9.35 7.35 -14.46
N GLN A 120 8.96 7.85 -15.63
CA GLN A 120 7.62 7.62 -16.13
C GLN A 120 7.44 6.14 -16.51
N GLY A 121 6.55 5.45 -15.82
CA GLY A 121 6.25 4.03 -16.07
C GLY A 121 6.91 3.08 -15.06
N GLU A 122 7.91 3.54 -14.32
CA GLU A 122 8.48 2.81 -13.20
C GLU A 122 7.74 3.17 -11.92
N VAL A 123 7.31 2.16 -11.16
CA VAL A 123 6.47 2.37 -9.98
C VAL A 123 6.92 1.43 -8.87
N SER A 124 7.52 2.01 -7.83
CA SER A 124 7.95 1.26 -6.64
C SER A 124 6.78 0.56 -5.95
N PHE A 125 7.04 -0.47 -5.13
CA PHE A 125 5.96 -1.15 -4.41
C PHE A 125 5.19 -0.21 -3.48
N VAL A 126 5.86 0.74 -2.83
CA VAL A 126 5.21 1.73 -1.97
C VAL A 126 4.26 2.63 -2.76
N GLU A 127 4.62 3.02 -3.98
CA GLU A 127 3.73 3.79 -4.88
C GLU A 127 2.56 2.96 -5.40
N GLN A 128 2.79 1.69 -5.75
CA GLN A 128 1.71 0.78 -6.18
C GLN A 128 0.66 0.60 -5.07
N ILE A 129 1.11 0.39 -3.83
CA ILE A 129 0.25 0.20 -2.66
C ILE A 129 -0.51 1.48 -2.33
N THR A 130 0.18 2.62 -2.27
CA THR A 130 -0.43 3.92 -1.97
C THR A 130 -1.45 4.29 -3.04
N GLY A 131 -1.09 4.13 -4.31
CA GLY A 131 -1.97 4.39 -5.45
C GLY A 131 -3.20 3.49 -5.46
N TYR A 132 -3.05 2.20 -5.13
CA TYR A 132 -4.19 1.28 -4.99
C TYR A 132 -5.11 1.69 -3.84
N ALA A 133 -4.55 1.99 -2.66
CA ALA A 133 -5.32 2.37 -1.48
C ALA A 133 -6.11 3.67 -1.69
N THR A 134 -5.52 4.67 -2.36
CA THR A 134 -6.20 5.92 -2.71
C THR A 134 -7.30 5.70 -3.74
N LYS A 135 -7.02 4.95 -4.81
CA LYS A 135 -8.03 4.63 -5.83
C LYS A 135 -9.20 3.85 -5.22
N ARG A 136 -8.94 2.98 -4.25
CA ARG A 136 -9.97 2.20 -3.56
C ARG A 136 -10.92 3.09 -2.72
N GLY A 137 -10.43 4.19 -2.14
CA GLY A 137 -11.29 5.21 -1.55
C GLY A 137 -12.23 5.85 -2.58
N ASN A 138 -11.73 6.06 -3.81
CA ASN A 138 -12.51 6.67 -4.89
C ASN A 138 -13.47 5.71 -5.61
N TYR A 139 -13.20 4.40 -5.62
CA TYR A 139 -13.86 3.46 -6.54
C TYR A 139 -15.12 2.79 -6.01
N LEU A 140 -15.32 2.64 -4.70
CA LEU A 140 -16.37 1.76 -4.20
C LEU A 140 -16.88 2.24 -2.84
N GLY A 141 -18.07 2.84 -2.81
CA GLY A 141 -18.97 2.53 -1.69
C GLY A 141 -19.47 1.07 -1.81
N ASN A 142 -20.51 0.69 -1.07
CA ASN A 142 -21.08 -0.68 -1.12
C ASN A 142 -21.74 -1.07 -2.46
N ALA A 143 -21.58 -0.28 -3.52
CA ALA A 143 -22.03 -0.64 -4.86
C ALA A 143 -21.23 -1.84 -5.37
N VAL A 144 -21.86 -3.02 -5.30
CA VAL A 144 -21.40 -4.25 -5.96
C VAL A 144 -21.11 -3.90 -7.42
N LYS A 145 -19.90 -4.23 -7.88
CA LYS A 145 -19.53 -4.16 -9.30
C LYS A 145 -20.59 -4.95 -10.09
N PRO A 146 -21.27 -4.34 -11.09
CA PRO A 146 -22.16 -5.10 -11.96
C PRO A 146 -21.40 -6.22 -12.70
#